data_AF-A0A0Q9NSV6-F1
#
_entry.id   AF-A0A0Q9NSV6-F1
#
_cell.length_a   1.000
_cell.length_b   1.000
_cell.length_c   1.000
_cell.angle_alpha   90.00
_cell.angle_beta   90.00
_cell.angle_gamma   90.00
#
_symmetry.space_group_name_H-M   'P 1'
#
loop_
_entity.id
_entity.type
_entity.pdbx_description
1 polymer ?
#
loop_
_entity_poly.entity_id
_entity_poly.type
_entity_poly.pdbx_seq_one_letter_code
_entity_poly.pdbx_strand_id
1 'polypeptide(L)'
;MRWHSEHAIVNDVSVVLKLLTAFFQVHAEIYGDATVSAIEPEDTAELVALLIERDADFAVLFCGSLFEFVHFLMDKDRWSGTPESYQAVRCILYNGLLSARFLPEGWPGKRAANIHHASRNGAGASRKHPPDLRERHPNTRQT
;
A
#
# COMPACT_ATOMS: atom_id res chain seq x y z
N MET A 1 -18.58 -13.76 -11.23
CA MET A 1 -19.74 -12.84 -11.25
C MET A 1 -20.94 -13.37 -10.48
N ARG A 2 -21.51 -14.55 -10.81
CA ARG A 2 -22.71 -15.08 -10.14
C ARG A 2 -22.56 -15.25 -8.61
N TRP A 3 -21.43 -15.77 -8.13
CA TRP A 3 -21.22 -15.94 -6.70
C TRP A 3 -21.27 -14.60 -5.94
N HIS A 4 -20.60 -13.57 -6.48
CA HIS A 4 -20.58 -12.22 -5.91
C HIS A 4 -21.98 -11.62 -5.84
N SER A 5 -22.81 -11.76 -6.89
CA SER A 5 -24.20 -11.24 -6.83
C SER A 5 -25.06 -11.90 -5.76
N GLU A 6 -24.71 -13.11 -5.31
CA GLU A 6 -25.47 -13.87 -4.32
C GLU A 6 -24.94 -13.66 -2.88
N HIS A 7 -23.66 -13.29 -2.70
CA HIS A 7 -22.99 -13.32 -1.40
C HIS A 7 -22.19 -12.05 -1.04
N ALA A 8 -22.12 -11.06 -1.92
CA ALA A 8 -21.24 -9.91 -1.73
C ALA A 8 -21.67 -8.97 -0.59
N ILE A 9 -20.66 -8.40 0.05
CA ILE A 9 -20.75 -7.31 1.03
C ILE A 9 -20.36 -5.98 0.35
N VAL A 10 -19.39 -6.03 -0.57
CA VAL A 10 -18.96 -4.93 -1.43
C VAL A 10 -19.80 -4.97 -2.70
N ASN A 11 -20.60 -3.94 -2.94
CA ASN A 11 -21.55 -3.93 -4.05
C ASN A 11 -20.87 -3.88 -5.44
N ASP A 12 -19.67 -3.32 -5.54
CA ASP A 12 -18.95 -3.14 -6.79
C ASP A 12 -17.89 -4.23 -7.00
N VAL A 13 -18.23 -5.22 -7.82
CA VAL A 13 -17.33 -6.32 -8.20
C VAL A 13 -16.06 -5.84 -8.89
N SER A 14 -16.08 -4.69 -9.58
CA SER A 14 -14.89 -4.14 -10.23
C SER A 14 -13.87 -3.65 -9.21
N VAL A 15 -14.34 -3.10 -8.08
CA VAL A 15 -13.50 -2.69 -6.95
C VAL A 15 -12.88 -3.93 -6.30
N VAL A 16 -13.68 -4.96 -6.03
CA VAL A 16 -13.20 -6.24 -5.47
C VAL A 16 -12.11 -6.85 -6.35
N LEU A 17 -12.38 -6.98 -7.66
CA LEU A 17 -11.41 -7.54 -8.60
C LEU A 17 -10.12 -6.72 -8.68
N LYS A 18 -10.21 -5.39 -8.67
CA LYS A 18 -9.03 -4.52 -8.70
C LYS A 18 -8.17 -4.69 -7.45
N LEU A 19 -8.78 -4.75 -6.27
CA LEU A 19 -8.08 -4.93 -5.01
C LEU A 19 -7.45 -6.32 -4.89
N LEU A 20 -8.18 -7.37 -5.28
CA LEU A 20 -7.65 -8.73 -5.31
C LEU A 20 -6.52 -8.89 -6.33
N THR A 21 -6.61 -8.23 -7.50
CA THR A 21 -5.53 -8.24 -8.48
C THR A 21 -4.25 -7.63 -7.90
N ALA A 22 -4.36 -6.47 -7.24
CA ALA A 22 -3.23 -5.83 -6.60
C ALA A 22 -2.66 -6.70 -5.46
N PHE A 23 -3.53 -7.32 -4.65
CA PHE A 23 -3.13 -8.25 -3.60
C PHE A 23 -2.34 -9.44 -4.17
N PHE A 24 -2.83 -10.10 -5.21
CA PHE A 24 -2.16 -11.26 -5.80
C PHE A 24 -0.82 -10.90 -6.44
N GLN A 25 -0.70 -9.72 -7.03
CA GLN A 25 0.59 -9.24 -7.55
C GLN A 25 1.63 -9.12 -6.44
N VAL A 26 1.28 -8.45 -5.34
CA VAL A 26 2.18 -8.31 -4.18
C VAL A 26 2.47 -9.67 -3.54
N HIS A 27 1.45 -10.53 -3.39
CA HIS A 27 1.63 -11.87 -2.86
C HIS A 27 2.59 -12.69 -3.73
N ALA A 28 2.46 -12.62 -5.06
CA ALA A 28 3.34 -13.34 -5.99
C ALA A 28 4.78 -12.83 -5.93
N GLU A 29 4.99 -11.53 -5.71
CA GLU A 29 6.33 -10.96 -5.52
C GLU A 29 7.03 -11.48 -4.26
N ILE A 30 6.29 -11.76 -3.19
CA ILE A 30 6.83 -12.19 -1.88
C ILE A 30 6.97 -13.71 -1.80
N TYR A 31 5.93 -14.46 -2.21
CA TYR A 31 5.82 -15.90 -2.01
C TYR A 31 5.91 -16.71 -3.31
N GLY A 32 6.14 -16.05 -4.46
CA GLY A 32 6.13 -16.66 -5.79
C GLY A 32 4.73 -16.92 -6.34
N ASP A 33 4.65 -17.52 -7.52
CA ASP A 33 3.39 -17.77 -8.26
C ASP A 33 2.50 -18.89 -7.63
N ALA A 34 2.60 -19.10 -6.33
CA ALA A 34 1.76 -20.05 -5.62
C ALA A 34 0.29 -19.60 -5.67
N THR A 35 -0.60 -20.55 -5.95
CA THR A 35 -2.04 -20.29 -5.87
C THR A 35 -2.41 -19.97 -4.42
N VAL A 36 -3.03 -18.81 -4.20
CA VAL A 36 -3.52 -18.43 -2.87
C VAL A 36 -4.77 -19.24 -2.55
N SER A 37 -4.59 -20.35 -1.83
CA SER A 37 -5.65 -21.21 -1.30
C SER A 37 -5.74 -21.16 0.22
N ALA A 38 -4.77 -20.54 0.89
CA ALA A 38 -4.80 -20.20 2.30
C ALA A 38 -3.98 -18.92 2.51
N ILE A 39 -4.25 -18.21 3.61
CA ILE A 39 -3.50 -17.02 4.02
C ILE A 39 -3.22 -17.17 5.51
N GLU A 40 -2.02 -16.82 5.94
CA GLU A 40 -1.66 -16.87 7.35
C GLU A 40 -2.37 -15.76 8.13
N PRO A 41 -2.98 -16.06 9.30
CA PRO A 41 -3.64 -15.06 10.12
C PRO A 41 -2.70 -13.94 10.57
N GLU A 42 -1.45 -14.27 10.88
CA GLU A 42 -0.44 -13.32 11.37
C GLU A 42 -0.10 -12.27 10.29
N ASP A 43 0.24 -12.73 9.08
CA ASP A 43 0.48 -11.87 7.91
C ASP A 43 -0.73 -11.00 7.58
N THR A 44 -1.94 -11.57 7.71
CA THR A 44 -3.19 -10.82 7.50
C THR A 44 -3.36 -9.71 8.53
N ALA A 45 -3.09 -9.99 9.82
CA ALA A 45 -3.21 -9.00 10.89
C ALA A 45 -2.22 -7.84 10.71
N GLU A 46 -0.96 -8.15 10.38
CA GLU A 46 0.07 -7.13 10.14
C GLU A 46 -0.31 -6.24 8.94
N LEU A 47 -0.73 -6.85 7.83
CA LEU A 47 -1.17 -6.11 6.65
C LEU A 47 -2.35 -5.18 6.96
N VAL A 48 -3.37 -5.68 7.66
CA VAL A 48 -4.54 -4.87 8.02
C VAL A 48 -4.16 -3.70 8.93
N ALA A 49 -3.29 -3.92 9.92
CA ALA A 49 -2.82 -2.85 10.80
C ALA A 49 -2.09 -1.75 10.02
N LEU A 50 -1.16 -2.13 9.13
CA LEU A 50 -0.44 -1.19 8.26
C LEU A 50 -1.37 -0.40 7.34
N LEU A 51 -2.38 -1.06 6.79
CA LEU A 51 -3.37 -0.38 5.93
C LEU A 51 -4.21 0.60 6.74
N ILE A 52 -4.67 0.23 7.93
CA ILE A 52 -5.44 1.13 8.81
C ILE A 52 -4.63 2.38 9.17
N GLU A 53 -3.35 2.21 9.52
CA GLU A 53 -2.46 3.32 9.87
C GLU A 53 -2.23 4.27 8.68
N ARG A 54 -2.16 3.73 7.46
CA ARG A 54 -1.85 4.51 6.25
C ARG A 54 -3.09 5.17 5.64
N ASP A 55 -4.17 4.41 5.51
CA ASP A 55 -5.42 4.83 4.87
C ASP A 55 -6.56 3.88 5.31
N ALA A 56 -7.30 4.29 6.34
CA ALA A 56 -8.34 3.47 6.93
C ALA A 56 -9.54 3.21 6.00
N ASP A 57 -9.86 4.15 5.10
CA ASP A 57 -10.93 3.96 4.11
C ASP A 57 -10.52 2.88 3.09
N PHE A 58 -9.26 2.93 2.64
CA PHE A 58 -8.71 1.88 1.80
C PHE A 58 -8.64 0.53 2.54
N ALA A 59 -8.26 0.53 3.82
CA ALA A 59 -8.22 -0.68 4.63
C ALA A 59 -9.59 -1.37 4.71
N VAL A 60 -10.68 -0.60 4.84
CA VAL A 60 -12.05 -1.13 4.87
C VAL A 60 -12.43 -1.80 3.56
N LEU A 61 -12.15 -1.16 2.43
CA LEU A 61 -12.40 -1.72 1.10
C LEU A 61 -11.56 -2.98 0.85
N PHE A 62 -10.30 -2.95 1.25
CA PHE A 62 -9.39 -4.08 1.15
C PHE A 62 -9.88 -5.26 2.00
N CYS A 63 -10.22 -5.02 3.27
CA CYS A 63 -10.73 -6.03 4.19
C CYS A 63 -12.03 -6.66 3.66
N GLY A 64 -12.96 -5.85 3.15
CA GLY A 64 -14.19 -6.36 2.54
C GLY A 64 -13.91 -7.26 1.33
N SER A 65 -13.03 -6.82 0.44
CA SER A 65 -12.66 -7.58 -0.76
C SER A 65 -11.98 -8.91 -0.44
N LEU A 66 -11.04 -8.89 0.53
CA LEU A 66 -10.34 -10.11 0.93
C LEU A 66 -11.24 -11.04 1.75
N PHE A 67 -12.16 -10.48 2.55
CA PHE A 67 -13.16 -11.26 3.29
C PHE A 67 -14.05 -12.06 2.32
N GLU A 68 -14.52 -11.43 1.24
CA GLU A 68 -15.30 -12.11 0.21
C GLU A 68 -14.49 -13.19 -0.50
N PHE A 69 -13.23 -12.94 -0.83
CA PHE A 69 -12.37 -13.92 -1.45
C PHE A 69 -12.18 -15.16 -0.57
N VAL A 70 -11.86 -14.95 0.71
CA VAL A 70 -11.66 -16.04 1.67
C VAL A 70 -12.97 -16.81 1.92
N HIS A 71 -14.12 -16.12 1.92
CA HIS A 71 -15.42 -16.77 1.96
C HIS A 71 -15.71 -17.59 0.70
N PHE A 72 -15.37 -17.07 -0.48
CA PHE A 72 -15.48 -17.79 -1.75
C PHE A 72 -14.61 -19.05 -1.77
N LEU A 73 -13.38 -18.99 -1.25
CA LEU A 73 -12.52 -20.16 -1.14
C LEU A 73 -13.17 -21.26 -0.30
N MET A 74 -13.75 -20.91 0.86
CA MET A 74 -14.46 -21.89 1.68
C MET A 74 -15.71 -22.44 1.00
N ASP A 75 -16.55 -21.58 0.43
CA ASP A 75 -17.80 -22.00 -0.24
C ASP A 75 -17.57 -22.91 -1.47
N LYS A 76 -16.35 -22.91 -2.00
CA LYS A 76 -15.95 -23.74 -3.15
C LYS A 76 -15.02 -24.89 -2.77
N ASP A 77 -14.85 -25.17 -1.48
CA ASP A 77 -13.93 -26.19 -0.96
C ASP A 77 -12.48 -26.01 -1.50
N ARG A 78 -12.07 -24.75 -1.69
CA ARG A 78 -10.74 -24.35 -2.18
C ARG A 78 -9.83 -23.80 -1.11
N TRP A 79 -10.31 -23.69 0.13
CA TRP A 79 -9.47 -23.33 1.26
C TRP A 79 -8.58 -24.53 1.64
N SER A 80 -7.27 -24.36 1.58
CA SER A 80 -6.29 -25.40 1.90
C SER A 80 -5.78 -25.33 3.34
N GLY A 81 -6.14 -24.29 4.10
CA GLY A 81 -5.78 -24.14 5.51
C GLY A 81 -6.71 -24.92 6.43
N THR A 82 -6.47 -24.85 7.74
CA THR A 82 -7.37 -25.45 8.73
C THR A 82 -8.64 -24.60 8.94
N PRO A 83 -9.74 -25.18 9.46
CA PRO A 83 -10.92 -24.41 9.86
C PRO A 83 -10.61 -23.28 10.85
N GLU A 84 -9.66 -23.51 11.76
CA GLU A 84 -9.22 -22.52 12.74
C GLU A 84 -8.50 -21.34 12.07
N SER A 85 -7.61 -21.63 11.11
CA SER A 85 -6.93 -20.59 10.33
C SER A 85 -7.92 -19.76 9.51
N TYR A 86 -8.91 -20.40 8.88
CA TYR A 86 -10.00 -19.71 8.19
C TYR A 86 -10.75 -18.77 9.12
N GLN A 87 -11.15 -19.27 10.30
CA GLN A 87 -11.92 -18.48 11.26
C GLN A 87 -11.09 -17.30 11.79
N ALA A 88 -9.79 -17.48 12.04
CA ALA A 88 -8.91 -16.41 12.48
C ALA A 88 -8.80 -15.30 11.42
N VAL A 89 -8.49 -15.65 10.16
CA VAL A 89 -8.43 -14.70 9.04
C VAL A 89 -9.77 -13.98 8.87
N ARG A 90 -10.88 -14.72 8.90
CA ARG A 90 -12.23 -14.15 8.77
C ARG A 90 -12.52 -13.14 9.87
N CYS A 91 -12.15 -13.42 11.12
CA CYS A 91 -12.30 -12.50 12.24
C CYS A 91 -11.47 -11.23 12.07
N ILE A 92 -10.20 -11.36 11.65
CA ILE A 92 -9.31 -10.20 11.42
C ILE A 92 -9.91 -9.29 10.34
N LEU A 93 -10.29 -9.85 9.20
CA LEU A 93 -10.84 -9.09 8.08
C LEU A 93 -12.19 -8.45 8.41
N TYR A 94 -13.04 -9.15 9.16
CA TYR A 94 -14.31 -8.59 9.61
C TYR A 94 -14.10 -7.41 10.57
N ASN A 95 -13.14 -7.50 11.51
CA ASN A 95 -12.80 -6.37 12.37
C ASN A 95 -12.21 -5.21 11.56
N GLY A 96 -11.32 -5.50 10.60
CA GLY A 96 -10.76 -4.53 9.67
C GLY A 96 -11.83 -3.77 8.87
N LEU A 97 -12.86 -4.47 8.41
CA LEU A 97 -14.04 -3.89 7.76
C LEU A 97 -14.85 -2.98 8.72
N LEU A 98 -14.96 -3.36 9.99
CA LEU A 98 -15.68 -2.59 11.01
C LEU A 98 -14.89 -1.39 11.55
N SER A 99 -13.57 -1.32 11.32
CA SER A 99 -12.72 -0.21 11.80
C SER A 99 -13.21 1.16 11.36
N ALA A 100 -13.81 1.28 10.17
CA ALA A 100 -14.42 2.54 9.70
C ALA A 100 -15.53 3.07 10.62
N ARG A 101 -16.19 2.20 11.40
CA ARG A 101 -17.28 2.59 12.31
C ARG A 101 -16.77 3.26 13.59
N PHE A 102 -15.45 3.27 13.82
CA PHE A 102 -14.81 4.01 14.91
C PHE A 102 -14.08 5.28 14.44
N LEU A 103 -14.17 5.62 13.16
CA LEU A 103 -13.66 6.90 12.65
C LEU A 103 -14.75 7.97 12.80
N PRO A 104 -14.41 9.16 13.34
CA PRO A 104 -15.40 10.21 13.56
C PRO A 104 -16.09 10.60 12.25
N GLU A 105 -17.42 10.66 12.29
CA GLU A 105 -18.26 11.08 11.16
C GLU A 105 -17.80 12.43 10.61
N GLY A 106 -17.41 12.47 9.33
CA GLY A 106 -17.34 13.72 8.57
C GLY A 106 -16.08 14.04 7.77
N TRP A 107 -15.21 13.10 7.38
CA TRP A 107 -14.08 13.45 6.50
C TRP A 107 -14.40 13.29 5.00
N PRO A 108 -14.28 14.35 4.18
CA PRO A 108 -14.47 14.29 2.74
C PRO A 108 -13.19 13.85 2.03
N GLY A 109 -13.31 12.85 1.14
CA GLY A 109 -12.24 12.46 0.23
C GLY A 109 -11.65 13.67 -0.50
N LYS A 110 -10.39 14.01 -0.17
CA LYS A 110 -9.38 14.74 -0.96
C LYS A 110 -8.26 15.22 -0.03
N ARG A 111 -7.11 14.52 -0.06
CA ARG A 111 -5.75 15.11 -0.05
C ARG A 111 -4.69 14.01 -0.13
N ALA A 112 -4.43 13.54 -1.34
CA ALA A 112 -3.17 12.88 -1.69
C ALA A 112 -2.75 13.30 -3.11
N ALA A 113 -2.60 14.60 -3.30
CA ALA A 113 -1.82 15.15 -4.42
C ALA A 113 -0.89 16.19 -3.80
N ASN A 114 0.29 15.73 -3.36
CA ASN A 114 1.52 16.51 -3.24
C ASN A 114 2.61 15.59 -2.69
N ILE A 115 3.09 14.67 -3.53
CA ILE A 115 4.45 14.12 -3.37
C ILE A 115 5.32 14.96 -4.29
N HIS A 116 6.01 15.95 -3.72
CA HIS A 116 7.06 16.67 -4.42
C HIS A 116 8.20 15.69 -4.71
N HIS A 117 8.42 15.42 -6.00
CA HIS A 117 9.66 14.87 -6.52
C HIS A 117 10.83 15.83 -6.19
N ALA A 118 11.63 15.49 -5.18
CA ALA A 118 12.98 16.02 -5.05
C ALA A 118 13.92 15.10 -5.84
N SER A 119 14.08 15.38 -7.15
CA SER A 119 15.08 14.72 -7.99
C SER A 119 16.48 15.21 -7.62
N ARG A 120 17.29 14.27 -7.18
CA ARG A 120 18.69 14.37 -6.78
C ARG A 120 19.56 14.38 -8.03
N ASN A 121 20.01 15.56 -8.48
CA ASN A 121 21.01 15.64 -9.54
C ASN A 121 22.41 15.77 -8.91
N GLY A 122 23.14 14.66 -8.91
CA GLY A 122 24.60 14.67 -8.84
C GLY A 122 25.16 14.89 -10.24
N ALA A 123 26.08 15.84 -10.38
CA ALA A 123 26.99 15.92 -11.52
C ALA A 123 28.39 16.27 -10.97
N GLY A 124 29.32 15.34 -11.15
CA GLY A 124 30.73 15.51 -10.81
C GLY A 124 31.58 15.95 -12.00
N ALA A 125 32.78 16.44 -11.66
CA ALA A 125 33.97 16.70 -12.50
C ALA A 125 33.85 17.86 -13.53
N SER A 126 34.87 18.65 -13.85
CA SER A 126 36.33 18.49 -13.75
C SER A 126 37.06 19.85 -13.90
N ARG A 127 38.30 19.90 -13.36
CA ARG A 127 39.37 20.91 -13.43
C ARG A 127 39.46 21.78 -14.70
N LYS A 128 39.88 23.05 -14.52
CA LYS A 128 41.01 23.74 -15.21
C LYS A 128 41.28 25.13 -14.57
N HIS A 129 42.56 25.47 -14.42
CA HIS A 129 43.10 26.76 -13.93
C HIS A 129 44.14 27.26 -14.99
N PRO A 130 44.70 28.48 -14.87
CA PRO A 130 44.32 29.79 -15.46
C PRO A 130 45.15 30.19 -16.71
N PRO A 131 45.15 31.47 -17.15
CA PRO A 131 46.28 32.32 -16.77
C PRO A 131 45.98 33.81 -16.44
N ASP A 132 47.05 34.39 -15.89
CA ASP A 132 47.42 35.71 -15.37
C ASP A 132 47.21 36.93 -16.31
N LEU A 133 46.94 38.13 -15.77
CA LEU A 133 47.48 39.42 -16.25
C LEU A 133 47.11 40.62 -15.33
N ARG A 134 48.08 40.99 -14.48
CA ARG A 134 48.70 42.33 -14.28
C ARG A 134 47.89 43.62 -14.03
N GLU A 135 48.43 44.33 -13.03
CA GLU A 135 48.60 45.79 -12.85
C GLU A 135 47.48 46.62 -12.18
N ARG A 136 47.77 47.12 -10.97
CA ARG A 136 48.24 48.51 -10.72
C ARG A 136 48.48 48.79 -9.23
N HIS A 137 49.74 49.07 -8.87
CA HIS A 137 50.14 49.99 -7.79
C HIS A 137 49.91 51.46 -8.27
N PRO A 138 49.90 52.52 -7.42
CA PRO A 138 50.81 52.81 -6.30
C PRO A 138 50.07 53.48 -5.10
N ASN A 139 50.61 54.09 -4.04
CA ASN A 139 51.92 54.57 -3.65
C ASN A 139 51.92 54.91 -2.12
N THR A 140 53.11 54.97 -1.54
CA THR A 140 53.59 55.89 -0.49
C THR A 140 53.22 55.77 1.00
N ARG A 141 54.32 55.91 1.76
CA ARG A 141 54.57 55.98 3.20
C ARG A 141 53.85 57.11 3.95
N GLN A 142 53.79 56.94 5.29
CA GLN A 142 54.04 57.87 6.41
C GLN A 142 53.02 57.53 7.52
N THR A 143 53.35 57.32 8.79
CA THR A 143 54.48 57.71 9.66
C THR A 143 54.54 56.73 10.83
#